data_AF-A0A3B9MPP5-F1
#
_entry.id   AF-A0A3B9MPP5-F1
#
_cell.length_a   1.000
_cell.length_b   1.000
_cell.length_c   1.000
_cell.angle_alpha   90.00
_cell.angle_beta   90.00
_cell.angle_gamma   90.00
#
_symmetry.space_group_name_H-M   'P 1'
#
loop_
_entity.id
_entity.type
_entity.pdbx_description
1 polymer ?
#
loop_
_entity_poly.entity_id
_entity_poly.type
_entity_poly.pdbx_seq_one_letter_code
_entity_poly.pdbx_strand_id
1 'polypeptide(L)' 'MSTAEESQRTSIEEQLRVVDQQLRAEMVARGFDPEQDDNTALTAPLAKLYMQRERLREELESLADKENLADYSGTEAF' A
#
# COMPACT_ATOMS: atom_id res chain seq x y z
N MET A 1 -6.43 -9.92 -16.79
CA MET A 1 -5.77 -10.33 -15.53
C MET A 1 -5.66 -11.84 -15.45
N SER A 2 -4.48 -12.34 -15.07
CA SER A 2 -4.32 -13.75 -14.66
C SER A 2 -4.79 -13.93 -13.22
N THR A 3 -5.36 -15.08 -12.86
CA THR A 3 -5.81 -15.41 -11.49
C THR A 3 -4.69 -15.25 -10.44
N ALA A 4 -3.43 -15.34 -10.88
CA ALA A 4 -2.25 -15.13 -10.04
C ALA A 4 -2.03 -13.65 -9.66
N GLU A 5 -2.28 -12.71 -10.57
CA GLU A 5 -2.10 -11.27 -10.33
C GLU A 5 -3.18 -10.73 -9.39
N GLU A 6 -4.42 -11.21 -9.55
CA GLU A 6 -5.54 -10.90 -8.65
C GLU A 6 -5.27 -11.44 -7.23
N SER A 7 -4.79 -12.68 -7.13
CA SER A 7 -4.38 -13.26 -5.84
C SER A 7 -3.24 -12.49 -5.18
N GLN A 8 -2.28 -12.01 -5.97
CA GLN A 8 -1.18 -11.18 -5.49
C GLN A 8 -1.68 -9.82 -5.00
N ARG A 9 -2.57 -9.16 -5.76
CA ARG A 9 -3.19 -7.89 -5.38
C ARG A 9 -3.93 -8.01 -4.06
N THR A 10 -4.82 -9.01 -3.92
CA THR A 10 -5.56 -9.25 -2.66
C THR A 10 -4.62 -9.52 -1.47
N SER A 11 -3.52 -10.24 -1.70
CA SER A 11 -2.51 -10.49 -0.66
C SER A 11 -1.82 -9.21 -0.19
N ILE A 12 -1.49 -8.31 -1.12
CA ILE A 12 -0.85 -7.02 -0.79
C ILE A 12 -1.86 -6.08 -0.11
N GLU A 13 -3.12 -6.06 -0.55
CA GLU A 13 -4.20 -5.30 0.09
C GLU A 13 -4.42 -5.73 1.55
N GLU A 14 -4.42 -7.04 1.82
CA GLU A 14 -4.53 -7.55 3.19
C GLU A 14 -3.31 -7.19 4.05
N GLN A 15 -2.10 -7.29 3.49
CA GLN A 15 -0.89 -6.87 4.18
C GLN A 15 -0.91 -5.37 4.51
N LEU A 16 -1.36 -4.53 3.58
CA LEU A 16 -1.51 -3.10 3.79
C LEU A 16 -2.52 -2.82 4.92
N ARG A 17 -3.65 -3.52 4.93
CA ARG A 17 -4.67 -3.43 5.98
C ARG A 17 -4.13 -3.77 7.37
N VAL A 18 -3.26 -4.78 7.46
CA VAL A 18 -2.61 -5.17 8.72
C VAL A 18 -1.62 -4.12 9.18
N VAL A 19 -0.77 -3.61 8.28
CA VAL A 19 0.22 -2.58 8.59
C VAL A 19 -0.45 -1.27 9.03
N ASP A 20 -1.52 -0.86 8.34
CA ASP A 20 -2.30 0.33 8.73
C ASP A 20 -2.92 0.19 10.13
N GLN A 21 -3.45 -0.99 10.47
CA GLN A 21 -3.98 -1.24 11.82
C GLN A 21 -2.88 -1.18 12.88
N GLN A 22 -1.70 -1.75 12.61
CA GLN A 22 -0.55 -1.70 13.51
C GLN A 22 -0.04 -0.27 13.70
N LEU A 23 0.05 0.50 12.62
CA LEU A 23 0.47 1.90 12.68
C LEU A 23 -0.50 2.73 13.53
N ARG A 24 -1.82 2.59 13.30
CA ARG A 24 -2.85 3.25 14.11
C ARG A 24 -2.76 2.86 15.59
N ALA A 25 -2.62 1.57 15.88
CA ALA A 25 -2.51 1.09 17.26
C ALA A 25 -1.28 1.66 17.97
N GLU A 26 -0.12 1.68 17.30
CA GLU A 26 1.11 2.25 17.84
C GLU A 26 1.03 3.77 18.03
N MET A 27 0.39 4.49 17.10
CA MET A 27 0.14 5.93 17.22
C MET A 27 -0.73 6.22 18.45
N VAL A 28 -1.86 5.52 18.59
CA VAL A 28 -2.77 5.66 19.74
C VAL A 28 -2.07 5.31 21.05
N ALA A 29 -1.29 4.21 21.09
CA ALA A 29 -0.56 3.79 22.29
C ALA A 29 0.45 4.84 22.78
N ARG A 30 0.93 5.70 21.88
CA ARG A 30 1.89 6.77 22.15
C ARG A 30 1.22 8.13 22.34
N GLY A 31 -0.11 8.20 22.24
CA GLY A 31 -0.89 9.44 22.36
C GLY A 31 -0.88 10.32 21.12
N PHE A 32 -0.49 9.78 19.95
CA PHE A 32 -0.63 10.45 18.67
C PHE A 32 -2.03 10.24 18.09
N ASP A 33 -2.53 11.25 17.39
CA ASP A 33 -3.76 11.14 16.61
C ASP A 33 -3.46 10.47 15.25
N PRO A 34 -4.03 9.28 14.96
CA PRO A 34 -3.83 8.58 13.69
C PRO A 34 -4.42 9.31 12.47
N GLU A 35 -5.27 10.32 12.67
CA GLU A 35 -5.80 11.15 11.57
C GLU A 35 -4.89 12.34 11.23
N GLN A 36 -3.87 12.62 12.05
CA GLN A 36 -2.82 13.60 11.75
C GLN A 36 -1.66 12.92 10.99
N ASP A 37 -1.88 12.63 9.70
CA ASP A 37 -0.94 11.91 8.81
C ASP A 37 0.36 12.72 8.52
N ASP A 38 0.37 14.04 8.72
CA ASP A 38 1.33 14.90 7.97
C ASP A 38 2.64 15.32 8.65
N ASN A 39 2.87 15.16 9.96
CA ASN A 39 4.09 15.76 10.55
C ASN A 39 4.58 15.20 11.89
N THR A 40 4.12 14.01 12.28
CA THR A 40 4.69 13.39 13.49
C THR A 40 6.07 12.85 13.15
N ALA A 41 7.13 13.38 13.77
CA ALA A 41 8.47 12.81 13.68
C ALA A 41 8.41 11.34 14.14
N LEU A 42 8.29 10.42 13.17
CA LEU A 42 8.04 9.02 13.44
C LEU A 42 9.26 8.47 14.18
N THR A 43 9.07 8.13 15.46
CA THR A 43 10.05 7.33 16.20
C THR A 43 10.42 6.07 15.39
N ALA A 44 11.63 5.54 15.56
CA ALA A 44 12.14 4.43 14.73
C ALA A 44 11.16 3.26 14.48
N PRO A 45 10.34 2.81 15.46
CA PRO A 45 9.34 1.75 15.21
C PRO A 45 8.19 2.19 14.29
N LEU A 46 7.69 3.42 14.44
CA LEU A 46 6.65 3.98 13.57
C LEU A 46 7.18 4.25 12.16
N ALA A 47 8.43 4.69 12.04
CA ALA A 47 9.07 4.91 10.74
C ALA A 47 9.15 3.60 9.93
N LYS A 48 9.45 2.47 10.60
CA LYS A 48 9.47 1.16 9.95
C LYS A 48 8.09 0.76 9.41
N LEU A 49 7.04 0.93 10.20
CA LEU A 49 5.66 0.62 9.78
C LEU A 49 5.22 1.54 8.64
N TYR A 50 5.58 2.82 8.69
CA TYR A 50 5.28 3.78 7.64
C TYR A 50 6.00 3.42 6.33
N MET A 51 7.30 3.13 6.36
CA MET A 51 8.04 2.67 5.18
C MET A 51 7.45 1.39 4.58
N GLN A 52 6.97 0.48 5.44
CA GLN A 52 6.32 -0.75 4.97
C GLN A 52 4.97 -0.44 4.29
N ARG A 53 4.17 0.48 4.85
CA ARG A 53 2.91 0.96 4.25
C ARG A 53 3.17 1.57 2.88
N GLU A 54 4.12 2.49 2.76
CA GLU A 54 4.45 3.16 1.50
C GLU A 54 4.94 2.17 0.44
N ARG A 55 5.82 1.25 0.80
CA ARG A 55 6.25 0.18 -0.11
C ARG A 55 5.08 -0.67 -0.63
N LEU A 56 4.14 -1.06 0.24
CA LEU A 56 2.99 -1.86 -0.17
C LEU A 56 2.05 -1.07 -1.09
N ARG A 57 1.92 0.25 -0.88
CA ARG A 57 1.18 1.15 -1.78
C ARG A 57 1.83 1.26 -3.15
N GLU A 58 3.15 1.48 -3.21
CA GLU A 58 3.92 1.49 -4.45
C GLU A 58 3.80 0.15 -5.21
N GLU A 59 3.82 -0.98 -4.50
CA GLU A 59 3.62 -2.30 -5.10
C GLU A 59 2.20 -2.46 -5.69
N LEU A 60 1.16 -1.92 -5.03
CA LEU A 60 -0.22 -1.90 -5.55
C LEU A 60 -0.38 -0.99 -6.77
N GLU A 61 0.19 0.22 -6.72
CA GLU A 61 0.19 1.16 -7.84
C GLU A 61 0.88 0.55 -9.06
N SER A 62 2.03 -0.10 -8.85
CA SER A 62 2.76 -0.81 -9.91
C SER A 62 1.95 -1.95 -10.54
N LEU A 63 1.11 -2.64 -9.77
CA LEU A 63 0.20 -3.67 -10.29
C LEU A 63 -0.95 -3.05 -11.09
N ALA A 64 -1.52 -1.94 -10.62
CA ALA A 64 -2.56 -1.20 -11.32
C ALA A 64 -2.05 -0.59 -12.64
N ASP A 65 -0.83 -0.07 -12.66
CA ASP A 65 -0.20 0.47 -13.86
C ASP A 65 0.08 -0.62 -14.90
N LYS A 66 0.51 -1.81 -14.46
CA LYS A 66 0.66 -2.99 -15.35
C LYS A 66 -0.68 -3.44 -15.93
N GLU A 67 -1.74 -3.42 -15.13
CA GLU A 67 -3.10 -3.70 -15.57
C GLU A 67 -3.53 -2.70 -16.66
N ASN A 68 -3.35 -1.40 -16.41
CA ASN A 68 -3.67 -0.34 -17.37
C ASN A 68 -2.84 -0.46 -18.68
N LEU A 69 -1.53 -0.72 -18.60
CA LEU A 69 -0.67 -0.87 -19.79
C LEU A 69 -1.04 -2.12 -20.63
N ALA A 70 -1.50 -3.20 -20.01
CA ALA A 70 -1.97 -4.38 -20.71
C ALA A 70 -3.27 -4.09 -21.50
N ASP A 71 -4.16 -3.25 -20.96
CA ASP A 71 -5.40 -2.86 -21.62
C ASP A 71 -5.18 -1.91 -22.81
N TYR A 72 -4.16 -1.04 -22.77
CA TYR A 72 -3.82 -0.13 -23.88
C TYR A 72 -3.07 -0.79 -25.05
N SER A 73 -2.49 -1.97 -24.86
CA SER A 73 -1.73 -2.69 -25.89
C SER A 73 -2.61 -3.40 -26.94
N GLY A 74 -3.94 -3.31 -26.81
CA GLY A 74 -4.93 -3.98 -27.68
C GLY A 74 -5.45 -3.17 -28.86
N THR A 75 -5.03 -1.90 -29.03
CA THR A 75 -5.54 -1.03 -30.10
C THR A 75 -4.41 -0.40 -30.90
N GLU A 76 -3.78 -1.16 -31.79
CA GLU A 76 -3.19 -0.60 -33.01
C GLU A 76 -2.86 -1.73 -34.01
N ALA A 77 -3.82 -2.01 -34.88
CA ALA A 77 -3.59 -2.70 -36.14
C ALA A 77 -4.63 -2.23 -37.16
N PHE A 78 -4.39 -1.09 -37.81
CA PHE A 78 -4.92 -0.77 -39.15
C PHE A 78 -4.00 0.21 -39.86
#